data_AF-A0A1Z5IZF9-F1
#
_entry.id   AF-A0A1Z5IZF9-F1
#
_cell.length_a   1.000
_cell.length_b   1.000
_cell.length_c   1.000
_cell.angle_alpha   90.00
_cell.angle_beta   90.00
_cell.angle_gamma   90.00
#
_symmetry.space_group_name_H-M   'P 1'
#
loop_
_entity.id
_entity.type
_entity.pdbx_description
1 polymer ?
#
loop_
_entity_poly.entity_id
_entity_poly.type
_entity_poly.pdbx_seq_one_letter_code
_entity_poly.pdbx_strand_id
1 'polypeptide(L)'
;MSKSEIFKKAWVLAKAGAVRFGGSSKDYFAASLKIVYAIPATFVLDVASSNHKPAWCARITGLDKRYGFKREFVNGGNGHWELADGVYNWGRGSKREYLIVSNGNAHVVYDDDVKLMFA
;
A
#
# COMPACT_ATOMS: atom_id res chain seq x y z
N MET A 1 15.77 -5.86 1.75
CA MET A 1 16.31 -5.59 3.10
C MET A 1 17.32 -6.65 3.46
N SER A 2 18.47 -6.24 4.00
CA SER A 2 19.47 -7.11 4.59
C SER A 2 19.01 -7.66 5.95
N LYS A 3 19.62 -8.77 6.40
CA LYS A 3 19.37 -9.32 7.75
C LYS A 3 19.60 -8.27 8.84
N SER A 4 20.65 -7.45 8.73
CA SER A 4 20.95 -6.40 9.70
C SER A 4 19.83 -5.35 9.79
N GLU A 5 19.27 -4.93 8.66
CA GLU A 5 18.17 -3.95 8.63
C GLU A 5 16.87 -4.51 9.24
N ILE A 6 16.57 -5.79 9.00
CA ILE A 6 15.41 -6.46 9.59
C ILE A 6 15.52 -6.46 11.12
N PHE A 7 16.68 -6.84 11.66
CA PHE A 7 16.92 -6.84 13.11
C PHE A 7 16.82 -5.44 13.71
N LYS A 8 17.39 -4.43 13.05
CA LYS A 8 17.30 -3.03 13.49
C LYS A 8 15.84 -2.54 13.55
N LYS A 9 15.06 -2.79 12.49
CA LYS A 9 13.63 -2.42 12.45
C LYS A 9 12.82 -3.14 13.51
N ALA A 10 13.04 -4.45 13.67
CA ALA A 10 12.35 -5.24 14.70
C ALA A 10 12.70 -4.75 16.11
N TRP A 11 13.94 -4.31 16.34
CA TRP A 11 14.36 -3.79 17.64
C TRP A 11 13.68 -2.45 17.96
N VAL A 12 13.50 -1.58 16.97
CA VAL A 12 12.76 -0.32 17.12
C VAL A 12 11.30 -0.59 17.49
N LEU A 13 10.63 -1.49 16.77
CA LEU A 13 9.26 -1.91 17.08
C LEU A 13 9.14 -2.50 18.50
N ALA A 14 10.10 -3.33 18.89
CA ALA A 14 10.10 -3.96 20.20
C ALA A 14 10.29 -2.94 21.34
N LYS A 15 11.12 -1.91 21.12
CA LYS A 15 11.24 -0.78 22.06
C LYS A 15 9.93 0.00 22.17
N ALA A 16 9.27 0.29 21.06
CA ALA A 16 7.99 0.98 21.07
C ALA A 16 6.91 0.17 21.82
N GLY A 17 6.89 -1.15 21.64
CA GLY A 17 6.02 -2.06 22.40
C GLY A 17 6.28 -2.00 23.90
N ALA A 18 7.55 -2.12 24.31
CA ALA A 18 7.93 -2.05 25.73
C ALA A 18 7.57 -0.71 26.39
N VAL A 19 7.77 0.42 25.69
CA VAL A 19 7.39 1.75 26.18
C VAL A 19 5.87 1.87 26.33
N ARG A 20 5.10 1.31 25.39
CA ARG A 20 3.64 1.48 25.34
C ARG A 20 2.88 0.54 26.27
N PHE A 21 3.38 -0.69 26.44
CA PHE A 21 2.66 -1.76 27.12
C PHE A 21 3.39 -2.29 28.38
N GLY A 22 4.56 -1.75 28.70
CA GLY A 22 5.41 -2.22 29.80
C GLY A 22 6.15 -3.52 29.45
N GLY A 23 7.06 -3.94 30.32
CA GLY A 23 7.96 -5.08 30.09
C GLY A 23 9.27 -4.70 29.40
N SER A 24 10.03 -5.69 28.92
CA SER A 24 11.33 -5.47 28.28
C SER A 24 11.24 -5.58 26.76
N SER A 25 12.10 -4.87 26.02
CA SER A 25 12.14 -4.99 24.55
C SER A 25 12.47 -6.41 24.08
N LYS A 26 13.09 -7.25 24.90
CA LYS A 26 13.35 -8.65 24.56
C LYS A 26 12.05 -9.45 24.44
N ASP A 27 11.07 -9.14 25.26
CA ASP A 27 9.77 -9.83 25.29
C ASP A 27 8.97 -9.58 23.99
N TYR A 28 9.12 -8.39 23.41
CA TYR A 28 8.45 -8.00 22.16
C TYR A 28 9.25 -8.32 20.89
N PHE A 29 10.51 -8.74 21.01
CA PHE A 29 11.39 -8.83 19.85
C PHE A 29 10.95 -9.90 18.85
N ALA A 30 10.51 -11.06 19.33
CA ALA A 30 10.03 -12.12 18.45
C ALA A 30 8.76 -11.72 17.68
N ALA A 31 7.81 -11.05 18.33
CA ALA A 31 6.61 -10.52 17.66
C ALA A 31 6.96 -9.42 16.66
N SER A 32 7.88 -8.52 17.03
CA SER A 32 8.38 -7.47 16.15
C SER A 32 9.11 -8.04 14.93
N LEU A 33 9.87 -9.12 15.10
CA LEU A 33 10.47 -9.84 13.98
C LEU A 33 9.39 -10.39 13.05
N LYS A 34 8.33 -11.03 13.57
CA LYS A 34 7.22 -11.51 12.73
C LYS A 34 6.58 -10.39 11.92
N ILE A 35 6.42 -9.21 12.51
CA ILE A 35 5.88 -8.02 11.82
C ILE A 35 6.84 -7.55 10.71
N VAL A 36 8.15 -7.50 10.97
CA VAL A 36 9.13 -7.05 9.98
C VAL A 36 9.39 -8.10 8.89
N TYR A 37 9.27 -9.38 9.24
CA TYR A 37 9.35 -10.51 8.31
C TYR A 37 8.07 -10.76 7.55
N ALA A 38 6.95 -10.12 7.94
CA ALA A 38 5.74 -10.19 7.15
C ALA A 38 6.09 -9.70 5.75
N ILE A 39 6.05 -10.64 4.79
CA ILE A 39 6.13 -10.30 3.38
C ILE A 39 4.97 -9.32 3.16
N PRO A 40 5.21 -8.12 2.61
CA PRO A 40 4.13 -7.19 2.34
C PRO A 40 3.11 -7.93 1.50
N ALA A 41 1.96 -8.22 2.09
CA ALA A 41 0.93 -8.96 1.41
C ALA A 41 0.46 -8.07 0.26
N THR A 42 0.60 -8.58 -0.96
CA THR A 42 0.14 -7.87 -2.15
C THR A 42 -1.32 -8.18 -2.36
N PHE A 43 -2.07 -7.16 -2.79
CA PHE A 43 -3.40 -7.34 -3.32
C PHE A 43 -3.30 -7.46 -4.83
N VAL A 44 -3.94 -8.48 -5.41
CA VAL A 44 -4.04 -8.64 -6.86
C VAL A 44 -5.26 -7.90 -7.36
N LEU A 45 -5.04 -6.85 -8.17
CA LEU A 45 -6.09 -6.16 -8.88
C LEU A 45 -6.23 -6.74 -10.30
N ASP A 46 -7.37 -7.40 -10.55
CA ASP A 46 -7.76 -7.87 -11.86
C ASP A 46 -8.91 -7.01 -12.43
N VAL A 47 -8.68 -6.44 -13.60
CA VAL A 47 -9.62 -5.61 -14.36
C VAL A 47 -9.67 -6.13 -15.78
N ALA A 48 -10.86 -6.45 -16.28
CA ALA A 48 -11.01 -6.92 -17.66
C ALA A 48 -10.52 -5.86 -18.66
N SER A 49 -9.34 -6.06 -19.25
CA SER A 49 -8.71 -5.13 -20.20
C SER A 49 -8.85 -5.64 -21.64
N SER A 50 -8.90 -4.71 -22.60
CA SER A 50 -8.83 -5.06 -24.03
C SER A 50 -8.20 -3.92 -24.83
N ASN A 51 -7.77 -4.19 -26.06
CA ASN A 51 -7.17 -3.17 -26.94
C ASN A 51 -8.09 -1.96 -27.16
N HIS A 52 -9.41 -2.15 -27.16
CA HIS A 52 -10.38 -1.07 -27.33
C HIS A 52 -10.75 -0.37 -26.01
N LYS A 53 -10.49 -1.00 -24.86
CA LYS A 53 -10.76 -0.45 -23.53
C LYS A 53 -9.61 -0.83 -22.59
N PRO A 54 -8.42 -0.24 -22.79
CA PRO A 54 -7.26 -0.56 -21.98
C PRO A 54 -7.51 -0.14 -20.53
N ALA A 55 -7.23 -1.05 -19.61
CA ALA A 55 -7.19 -0.76 -18.20
C ALA A 55 -5.82 -0.21 -17.80
N TRP A 56 -5.80 0.66 -16.80
CA TRP A 56 -4.59 1.20 -16.21
C TRP A 56 -4.74 1.28 -14.69
N CYS A 57 -3.62 1.23 -13.97
CA CYS A 57 -3.54 1.42 -12.53
C CYS A 57 -2.39 2.37 -12.21
N ALA A 58 -2.59 3.26 -11.25
CA ALA A 58 -1.59 4.19 -10.77
C ALA A 58 -1.66 4.33 -9.25
N ARG A 59 -0.49 4.38 -8.61
CA ARG A 59 -0.36 4.73 -7.20
C ARG A 59 -0.54 6.24 -7.03
N ILE A 60 -1.32 6.66 -6.05
CA ILE A 60 -1.43 8.07 -5.66
C ILE A 60 -0.34 8.35 -4.62
N THR A 61 0.49 9.36 -4.88
CA THR A 61 1.60 9.76 -3.99
C THR A 61 1.42 11.16 -3.41
N GLY A 62 0.33 11.84 -3.74
CA GLY A 62 -0.01 13.16 -3.20
C GLY A 62 -1.09 13.87 -4.01
N LEU A 63 -1.33 15.14 -3.67
CA LEU A 63 -2.17 16.04 -4.45
C LEU A 63 -1.38 16.72 -5.57
N ASP A 64 -2.07 17.03 -6.66
CA ASP A 64 -1.53 17.80 -7.78
C ASP A 64 -2.48 18.95 -8.13
N LYS A 65 -1.95 20.17 -8.26
CA LYS A 65 -2.77 21.37 -8.48
C LYS A 65 -3.53 21.36 -9.81
N ARG A 66 -3.01 20.65 -10.82
CA ARG A 66 -3.59 20.62 -12.17
C ARG A 66 -4.51 19.42 -12.37
N TYR A 67 -4.15 18.27 -11.79
CA TYR A 67 -4.80 16.98 -12.06
C TYR A 67 -5.51 16.37 -10.85
N GLY A 68 -5.60 17.09 -9.74
CA GLY A 68 -6.16 16.63 -8.46
C GLY A 68 -5.19 15.76 -7.67
N PHE A 69 -4.65 14.71 -8.31
CA PHE A 69 -3.71 13.77 -7.70
C PHE A 69 -2.41 13.62 -8.48
N LYS A 70 -1.32 13.55 -7.74
CA LYS A 70 -0.02 13.09 -8.22
C LYS A 70 -0.03 11.57 -8.31
N ARG A 71 0.23 11.04 -9.50
CA ARG A 71 0.11 9.62 -9.83
C ARG A 71 1.42 9.04 -10.36
N GLU A 72 1.73 7.83 -9.93
CA GLU A 72 2.81 6.99 -10.45
C GLU A 72 2.21 5.73 -11.05
N PHE A 73 2.25 5.60 -12.38
CA PHE A 73 1.63 4.47 -13.08
C PHE A 73 2.34 3.16 -12.76
N VAL A 74 1.56 2.15 -12.41
CA VAL A 74 2.07 0.82 -12.05
C VAL A 74 2.26 0.02 -13.33
N ASN A 75 3.47 -0.51 -13.54
CA ASN A 75 3.73 -1.45 -14.61
C ASN A 75 2.90 -2.73 -14.40
N GLY A 76 2.16 -3.12 -15.42
CA GLY A 76 1.19 -4.21 -15.36
C GLY A 76 0.22 -4.07 -16.53
N GLY A 77 0.72 -4.35 -17.74
CA GLY A 77 -0.15 -4.37 -18.91
C GLY A 77 -1.25 -5.42 -18.75
N ASN A 78 -2.36 -5.25 -19.48
CA ASN A 78 -3.46 -6.22 -19.58
C ASN A 78 -4.40 -6.35 -18.38
N GLY A 79 -4.43 -5.37 -17.48
CA GLY A 79 -5.46 -5.35 -16.44
C GLY A 79 -5.13 -6.15 -15.18
N HIS A 80 -3.87 -6.54 -15.00
CA HIS A 80 -3.41 -7.32 -13.86
C HIS A 80 -2.29 -6.58 -13.14
N TRP A 81 -2.45 -6.32 -11.84
CA TRP A 81 -1.44 -5.66 -11.03
C TRP A 81 -1.33 -6.28 -9.64
N GLU A 82 -0.10 -6.56 -9.22
CA GLU A 82 0.22 -6.84 -7.82
C GLU A 82 0.51 -5.53 -7.08
N LEU A 83 -0.37 -5.17 -6.15
CA LEU A 83 -0.34 -3.90 -5.44
C LEU A 83 0.14 -4.13 -4.01
N ALA A 84 1.22 -3.45 -3.63
CA ALA A 84 1.64 -3.34 -2.23
C ALA A 84 0.80 -2.28 -1.49
N ASP A 85 0.94 -2.20 -0.18
CA ASP A 85 0.25 -1.20 0.65
C ASP A 85 0.38 0.23 0.08
N GLY A 86 -0.76 0.90 -0.04
CA GLY A 86 -0.86 2.23 -0.62
C GLY A 86 -2.24 2.58 -1.13
N VAL A 87 -2.37 3.80 -1.65
CA VAL A 87 -3.59 4.31 -2.27
C VAL A 87 -3.44 4.26 -3.78
N TYR A 88 -4.43 3.71 -4.47
CA TYR A 88 -4.39 3.51 -5.91
C TYR A 88 -5.64 4.07 -6.58
N ASN A 89 -5.44 4.48 -7.82
CA ASN A 89 -6.49 4.82 -8.75
C ASN A 89 -6.34 3.92 -9.97
N TRP A 90 -7.42 3.24 -10.33
CA TRP A 90 -7.46 2.46 -11.56
C TRP A 90 -8.59 2.93 -12.45
N GLY A 91 -8.43 2.70 -13.75
CA GLY A 91 -9.45 3.07 -14.72
C GLY A 91 -9.54 2.12 -15.89
N ARG A 92 -10.72 2.11 -16.53
CA ARG A 92 -10.98 1.41 -17.77
C ARG A 92 -12.04 2.19 -18.56
N GLY A 93 -11.64 2.74 -19.71
CA GLY A 93 -12.50 3.65 -20.47
C GLY A 93 -12.90 4.87 -19.63
N SER A 94 -14.19 5.11 -19.46
CA SER A 94 -14.72 6.19 -18.62
C SER A 94 -14.77 5.85 -17.12
N LYS A 95 -14.70 4.56 -16.76
CA LYS A 95 -14.76 4.12 -15.36
C LYS A 95 -13.44 4.44 -14.67
N ARG A 96 -13.52 5.03 -13.47
CA ARG A 96 -12.39 5.30 -12.58
C ARG A 96 -12.82 5.01 -11.15
N GLU A 97 -12.00 4.28 -10.41
CA GLU A 97 -12.24 3.95 -9.00
C GLU A 97 -10.95 4.12 -8.20
N TYR A 98 -11.12 4.22 -6.88
CA TYR A 98 -10.03 4.36 -5.93
C TYR A 98 -10.07 3.22 -4.93
N LEU A 99 -8.90 2.76 -4.51
CA LEU A 99 -8.77 1.72 -3.51
C LEU A 99 -7.57 1.97 -2.61
N ILE A 100 -7.69 1.51 -1.38
CA ILE A 100 -6.60 1.48 -0.40
C ILE A 100 -6.22 0.03 -0.20
N VAL A 101 -4.98 -0.30 -0.50
CA VAL A 101 -4.38 -1.60 -0.17
C VAL A 101 -3.72 -1.49 1.19
N SER A 102 -4.06 -2.40 2.08
CA SER A 102 -3.45 -2.56 3.39
C SER A 102 -3.39 -4.03 3.76
N ASN A 103 -2.19 -4.53 4.01
CA ASN A 103 -1.94 -5.91 4.41
C ASN A 103 -2.64 -6.93 3.48
N GLY A 104 -2.46 -6.75 2.16
CA GLY A 104 -3.00 -7.64 1.13
C GLY A 104 -4.51 -7.53 0.88
N ASN A 105 -5.21 -6.64 1.59
CA ASN A 105 -6.64 -6.39 1.40
C ASN A 105 -6.85 -5.04 0.73
N ALA A 106 -7.89 -4.95 -0.11
CA ALA A 106 -8.29 -3.70 -0.75
C ALA A 106 -9.65 -3.21 -0.26
N HIS A 107 -9.72 -1.92 0.04
CA HIS A 107 -10.96 -1.23 0.36
C HIS A 107 -11.23 -0.18 -0.71
N VAL A 108 -12.40 -0.25 -1.35
CA VAL A 108 -12.84 0.79 -2.29
C VAL A 108 -13.16 2.06 -1.51
N VAL A 109 -12.69 3.19 -2.01
CA VAL A 109 -12.89 4.51 -1.41
C VAL A 109 -13.32 5.52 -2.47
N TYR A 110 -13.83 6.66 -2.03
CA TYR A 110 -14.24 7.73 -2.93
C TYR A 110 -13.15 8.79 -3.09
N ASP A 111 -13.26 9.58 -4.15
CA ASP A 111 -12.31 10.64 -4.51
C ASP A 111 -12.05 11.62 -3.36
N ASP A 112 -13.11 12.03 -2.66
CA ASP A 112 -13.00 12.99 -1.55
C ASP A 112 -12.33 12.38 -0.31
N ASP A 113 -12.56 11.09 -0.03
CA ASP A 113 -11.84 10.38 1.05
C ASP A 113 -10.34 10.36 0.76
N VAL A 114 -9.97 10.10 -0.49
CA VAL A 114 -8.57 10.08 -0.91
C VAL A 114 -7.94 11.46 -0.77
N LYS A 115 -8.64 12.54 -1.15
CA LYS A 115 -8.12 13.91 -0.96
C LYS A 115 -7.83 14.21 0.51
N LEU A 116 -8.71 13.81 1.42
CA LEU A 116 -8.54 14.01 2.86
C LEU A 116 -7.29 13.30 3.41
N MET A 117 -6.85 12.20 2.80
CA MET A 117 -5.63 11.49 3.22
C MET A 117 -4.33 12.22 2.86
N PHE A 118 -4.38 13.18 1.94
CA PHE A 118 -3.23 13.93 1.46
C PHE A 118 -3.33 15.45 1.70
N ALA A 119 -4.38 15.90 2.39
CA ALA A 119 -4.57 17.27 2.84
C ALA A 119 -3.80 17.52 4.15
#